data_AF-A0A3A5ATU2-F1
#
_entry.id   AF-A0A3A5ATU2-F1
#
_cell.length_a   1.000
_cell.length_b   1.000
_cell.length_c   1.000
_cell.angle_alpha   90.00
_cell.angle_beta   90.00
_cell.angle_gamma   90.00
#
_symmetry.space_group_name_H-M   'P 1'
#
loop_
_entity.id
_entity.type
_entity.pdbx_description
1 polymer ?
#
loop_
_entity_poly.entity_id
_entity_poly.type
_entity_poly.pdbx_seq_one_letter_code
_entity_poly.pdbx_strand_id
1 'polypeptide(L)'
;MTGADHIKTIKNLIGQTPLIIDPQRDASRFQTALAGLSTSRLENFYQGLSSEERRRFHYAANVCLGYDSWCQLYKSLVVTSTQERLASRMEEAYAYKSEDLRRREADLEEERLSMGEQIMALETENKTLLKENYELTTELENLRQEKGTLMDQQKQMQEMVERYRRLIADLKSLLVKPGPSSSRQI
;
A
#
# COMPACT_ATOMS: atom_id res chain seq x y z
N MET A 1 21.30 5.55 60.93
CA MET A 1 21.77 6.01 59.61
C MET A 1 20.55 6.27 58.74
N THR A 2 20.55 7.35 57.97
CA THR A 2 19.49 7.66 57.00
C THR A 2 19.81 7.05 55.64
N GLY A 3 18.82 6.96 54.73
CA GLY A 3 19.05 6.48 53.36
C GLY A 3 20.13 7.26 52.59
N ALA A 4 20.31 8.54 52.89
CA ALA A 4 21.39 9.36 52.32
C ALA A 4 22.77 8.96 52.85
N ASP A 5 22.87 8.59 54.14
CA ASP A 5 24.11 8.11 54.76
C ASP A 5 24.54 6.77 54.17
N HIS A 6 23.58 5.90 53.85
CA HIS A 6 23.83 4.63 53.18
C HIS A 6 24.37 4.83 51.75
N ILE A 7 23.76 5.70 50.94
CA ILE A 7 24.28 6.05 49.60
C ILE A 7 25.68 6.66 49.69
N LYS A 8 25.91 7.59 50.62
CA LYS A 8 27.21 8.22 50.82
C LYS A 8 28.27 7.18 51.21
N THR A 9 27.92 6.21 52.04
CA THR A 9 28.80 5.10 52.42
C THR A 9 29.18 4.26 51.21
N ILE A 10 28.22 3.88 50.36
CA ILE A 10 28.48 3.13 49.14
C ILE A 10 29.35 3.96 48.18
N LYS A 11 29.03 5.25 47.95
CA LYS A 11 29.82 6.16 47.11
C LYS A 11 31.26 6.29 47.59
N ASN A 12 31.48 6.41 48.90
CA ASN A 12 32.81 6.50 49.47
C ASN A 12 33.60 5.21 49.24
N LEU A 13 32.97 4.04 49.42
CA LEU A 13 33.61 2.73 49.22
C LEU A 13 33.97 2.48 47.75
N ILE A 14 33.12 2.87 46.79
CA ILE A 14 33.44 2.74 45.36
C ILE A 14 34.35 3.86 44.83
N GLY A 15 34.40 5.01 45.53
CA GLY A 15 35.21 6.17 45.17
C GLY A 15 36.67 6.07 45.64
N GLN A 16 36.95 5.22 46.64
CA GLN A 16 38.30 4.89 47.06
C GLN A 16 39.00 4.07 45.95
N THR A 17 40.03 4.61 45.30
CA THR A 17 40.86 3.87 44.33
C THR A 17 42.30 4.39 44.39
N PRO A 18 43.36 3.54 44.30
CA PRO A 18 43.42 2.08 44.18
C PRO A 18 43.91 1.42 45.49
N LEU A 19 43.15 1.56 46.58
CA LEU A 19 43.39 0.79 47.80
C LEU A 19 42.40 -0.37 47.82
N ILE A 20 42.94 -1.57 47.96
CA ILE A 20 42.24 -2.85 48.02
C ILE A 20 41.06 -2.71 48.97
N ILE A 21 39.85 -3.01 48.48
CA ILE A 21 38.69 -3.19 49.36
C ILE A 21 39.04 -4.35 50.27
N ASP A 22 39.14 -4.08 51.57
CA ASP A 22 39.47 -5.10 52.55
C ASP A 22 38.17 -5.79 52.95
N PRO A 23 37.95 -7.07 52.58
CA PRO A 23 36.72 -7.77 52.89
C PRO A 23 36.46 -7.83 54.41
N GLN A 24 37.50 -7.88 55.23
CA GLN A 24 37.35 -7.99 56.68
C GLN A 24 36.86 -6.68 57.30
N ARG A 25 37.26 -5.53 56.74
CA ARG A 25 36.90 -4.21 57.24
C ARG A 25 35.63 -3.65 56.59
N ASP A 26 35.50 -3.84 55.27
CA ASP A 26 34.58 -3.07 54.45
C ASP A 26 33.29 -3.85 54.10
N ALA A 27 33.29 -5.18 54.23
CA ALA A 27 32.11 -6.00 53.91
C ALA A 27 30.90 -5.67 54.77
N SER A 28 31.05 -5.63 56.10
CA SER A 28 29.95 -5.31 57.02
C SER A 28 29.36 -3.91 56.77
N ARG A 29 30.22 -2.93 56.48
CA ARG A 29 29.81 -1.55 56.16
C ARG A 29 29.05 -1.49 54.84
N PHE A 30 29.51 -2.20 53.82
CA PHE A 30 28.88 -2.25 52.51
C PHE A 30 27.53 -3.00 52.57
N GLN A 31 27.47 -4.14 53.25
CA GLN A 31 26.26 -4.93 53.45
C GLN A 31 25.20 -4.14 54.24
N THR A 32 25.60 -3.50 55.34
CA THR A 32 24.70 -2.65 56.15
C THR A 32 24.19 -1.46 55.33
N ALA A 33 25.06 -0.87 54.49
CA ALA A 33 24.66 0.22 53.61
C ALA A 33 23.66 -0.21 52.52
N LEU A 34 23.87 -1.38 51.91
CA LEU A 34 22.93 -1.94 50.94
C LEU A 34 21.59 -2.32 51.58
N ALA A 35 21.61 -3.01 52.72
CA ALA A 35 20.40 -3.42 53.44
C ALA A 35 19.57 -2.22 53.93
N GLY A 36 20.23 -1.07 54.19
CA GLY A 36 19.56 0.18 54.57
C GLY A 36 18.89 0.93 53.41
N LEU A 37 18.98 0.43 52.17
CA LEU A 37 18.32 1.02 51.00
C LEU A 37 17.12 0.17 50.57
N SER A 38 16.02 0.84 50.24
CA SER A 38 14.93 0.19 49.51
C SER A 38 15.39 -0.19 48.10
N THR A 39 14.80 -1.23 47.52
CA THR A 39 15.07 -1.67 46.15
C THR A 39 15.04 -0.50 45.15
N SER A 40 13.98 0.31 45.19
CA SER A 40 13.82 1.48 44.33
C SER A 40 14.90 2.55 44.51
N ARG A 41 15.40 2.77 45.74
CA ARG A 41 16.50 3.72 45.99
C ARG A 41 17.83 3.18 45.48
N LEU A 42 18.07 1.88 45.62
CA LEU A 42 19.27 1.23 45.13
C LEU A 42 19.33 1.20 43.60
N GLU A 43 18.19 0.93 42.94
CA GLU A 43 18.04 1.00 41.48
C GLU A 43 18.31 2.42 40.96
N ASN A 44 17.68 3.43 41.54
CA ASN A 44 17.89 4.84 41.16
C ASN A 44 19.35 5.27 41.38
N PHE A 45 19.94 4.86 42.50
CA PHE A 45 21.36 5.11 42.77
C PHE A 45 22.25 4.48 41.69
N TYR A 46 22.03 3.19 41.39
CA TYR A 46 22.82 2.43 40.42
C TYR A 46 22.65 2.97 38.98
N GLN A 47 21.45 3.39 38.60
CA GLN A 47 21.18 4.05 37.32
C GLN A 47 21.89 5.40 37.21
N GLY A 48 21.97 6.16 38.32
CA GLY A 48 22.67 7.44 38.37
C GLY A 48 24.20 7.35 38.36
N LEU A 49 24.79 6.16 38.48
CA LEU A 49 26.24 5.95 38.38
C LEU A 49 26.73 6.07 36.93
N SER A 50 27.90 6.69 36.75
CA SER A 50 28.66 6.63 35.51
C SER A 50 29.16 5.21 35.20
N SER A 51 29.57 4.97 33.96
CA SER A 51 30.12 3.67 33.53
C SER A 51 31.31 3.23 34.39
N GLU A 52 32.14 4.17 34.86
CA GLU A 52 33.28 3.87 35.72
C GLU A 52 32.84 3.52 37.15
N GLU A 53 31.93 4.31 37.74
CA GLU A 53 31.40 4.04 39.08
C GLU A 53 30.63 2.71 39.13
N ARG A 54 29.92 2.34 38.06
CA ARG A 54 29.25 1.02 37.98
C ARG A 54 30.26 -0.13 38.02
N ARG A 55 31.38 -0.02 37.28
CA ARG A 55 32.45 -1.03 37.34
C ARG A 55 33.01 -1.16 38.75
N ARG A 56 33.24 -0.05 39.44
CA ARG A 56 33.73 -0.05 40.83
C ARG A 56 32.70 -0.59 41.81
N PHE A 57 31.42 -0.29 41.60
CA PHE A 57 30.32 -0.87 42.37
C PHE A 57 30.23 -2.38 42.20
N HIS A 58 30.39 -2.91 40.97
CA HIS A 58 30.42 -4.35 40.71
C HIS A 58 31.58 -5.03 41.44
N TYR A 59 32.76 -4.42 41.38
CA TYR A 59 33.94 -4.91 42.09
C TYR A 59 33.71 -4.94 43.61
N ALA A 60 33.25 -3.82 44.19
CA ALA A 60 32.95 -3.72 45.62
C ALA A 60 31.88 -4.72 46.06
N ALA A 61 30.82 -4.87 45.28
CA ALA A 61 29.75 -5.80 45.59
C ALA A 61 30.21 -7.26 45.51
N ASN A 62 31.00 -7.63 44.50
CA ASN A 62 31.57 -8.98 44.40
C ASN A 62 32.49 -9.31 45.60
N VAL A 63 33.33 -8.35 46.01
CA VAL A 63 34.28 -8.53 47.12
C VAL A 63 33.56 -8.56 48.48
N CYS A 64 32.58 -7.67 48.70
CA CYS A 64 31.93 -7.50 50.01
C CYS A 64 30.72 -8.42 50.24
N LEU A 65 30.05 -8.91 49.19
CA LEU A 65 28.85 -9.75 49.32
C LEU A 65 29.14 -11.24 49.08
N GLY A 66 30.26 -11.55 48.43
CA GLY A 66 30.51 -12.86 47.85
C GLY A 66 29.75 -13.06 46.53
N TYR A 67 30.18 -14.07 45.78
CA TYR A 67 29.75 -14.29 44.39
C TYR A 67 28.23 -14.50 44.25
N ASP A 68 27.63 -15.37 45.06
CA ASP A 68 26.21 -15.72 44.92
C ASP A 68 25.28 -14.54 45.22
N SER A 69 25.55 -13.82 46.32
CA SER A 69 24.81 -12.62 46.72
C SER A 69 24.99 -11.48 45.71
N TRP A 70 26.20 -11.33 45.16
CA TRP A 70 26.46 -10.40 44.06
C TRP A 70 25.68 -10.78 42.80
N CYS A 71 25.69 -12.05 42.40
CA CYS A 71 24.96 -12.53 41.23
C CYS A 71 23.46 -12.26 41.34
N GLN A 72 22.86 -12.45 42.52
CA GLN A 72 21.45 -12.10 42.75
C GLN A 72 21.20 -10.61 42.60
N LEU A 73 22.03 -9.77 43.23
CA LEU A 73 21.93 -8.32 43.14
C LEU A 73 22.14 -7.79 41.71
N TYR A 74 23.07 -8.38 40.97
CA TYR A 74 23.31 -8.03 39.57
C TYR A 74 22.12 -8.40 38.67
N LYS A 75 21.53 -9.59 38.89
CA LYS A 75 20.33 -10.01 38.16
C LYS A 75 19.15 -9.05 38.39
N SER A 76 18.95 -8.58 39.62
CA SER A 76 17.87 -7.62 39.90
C SER A 76 18.16 -6.24 39.31
N LEU A 77 19.34 -5.67 39.57
CA LEU A 77 19.66 -4.29 39.18
C LEU A 77 19.90 -4.10 37.68
N VAL A 78 20.48 -5.11 37.03
CA VAL A 78 20.93 -5.00 35.64
C VAL A 78 20.07 -5.83 34.73
N VAL A 79 20.03 -7.15 34.94
CA VAL A 79 19.39 -8.06 33.98
C VAL A 79 17.90 -7.77 33.88
N THR A 80 17.20 -7.73 35.00
CA THR A 80 15.74 -7.50 35.03
C THR A 80 15.38 -6.13 34.45
N SER A 81 16.03 -5.05 34.91
CA SER A 81 15.78 -3.70 34.38
C SER A 81 16.09 -3.56 32.88
N THR A 82 17.13 -4.23 32.37
CA THR A 82 17.43 -4.23 30.93
C THR A 82 16.42 -5.04 30.13
N GLN A 83 15.96 -6.17 30.65
CA GLN A 83 14.94 -7.00 30.02
C GLN A 83 13.60 -6.27 29.94
N GLU A 84 13.15 -5.63 31.03
CA GLU A 84 11.91 -4.84 31.04
C GLU A 84 11.97 -3.70 30.02
N ARG A 85 13.08 -2.96 29.98
CA ARG A 85 13.24 -1.87 29.01
C ARG A 85 13.26 -2.36 27.57
N LEU A 86 13.91 -3.51 27.32
CA LEU A 86 13.90 -4.12 25.99
C LEU A 86 12.50 -4.58 25.62
N ALA A 87 11.78 -5.23 26.54
CA ALA A 87 10.41 -5.68 26.34
C ALA A 87 9.49 -4.50 26.01
N SER A 88 9.53 -3.40 26.78
CA SER A 88 8.74 -2.20 26.49
C SER A 88 9.06 -1.60 25.12
N ARG A 89 10.34 -1.51 24.74
CA ARG A 89 10.74 -1.01 23.41
C ARG A 89 10.28 -1.93 22.27
N MET A 90 10.30 -3.24 22.50
CA MET A 90 9.80 -4.21 21.52
C MET A 90 8.28 -4.08 21.38
N GLU A 91 7.56 -3.97 22.49
CA GLU A 91 6.12 -3.76 22.51
C GLU A 91 5.72 -2.48 21.77
N GLU A 92 6.40 -1.36 22.04
CA GLU A 92 6.20 -0.09 21.31
C GLU A 92 6.47 -0.25 19.80
N ALA A 93 7.56 -0.93 19.43
CA ALA A 93 7.90 -1.16 18.03
C ALA A 93 6.86 -2.03 17.31
N TYR A 94 6.35 -3.06 17.98
CA TYR A 94 5.29 -3.91 17.44
C TYR A 94 3.96 -3.18 17.34
N ALA A 95 3.60 -2.37 18.34
CA ALA A 95 2.39 -1.55 18.31
C ALA A 95 2.45 -0.55 17.15
N TYR A 96 3.57 0.15 16.98
CA TYR A 96 3.81 1.05 15.85
C TYR A 96 3.69 0.31 14.51
N LYS A 97 4.33 -0.85 14.38
CA LYS A 97 4.29 -1.60 13.13
C LYS A 97 2.90 -2.15 12.81
N SER A 98 2.15 -2.57 13.83
CA SER A 98 0.75 -3.00 13.68
C SER A 98 -0.15 -1.86 13.22
N GLU A 99 0.01 -0.66 13.76
CA GLU A 99 -0.72 0.53 13.34
C GLU A 99 -0.38 0.95 11.90
N ASP A 100 0.90 0.94 11.51
CA ASP A 100 1.35 1.19 10.13
C ASP A 100 0.76 0.18 9.14
N LEU A 101 0.71 -1.11 9.51
CA LEU A 101 0.09 -2.13 8.68
C LEU A 101 -1.43 -1.94 8.55
N ARG A 102 -2.13 -1.62 9.64
CA ARG A 102 -3.58 -1.34 9.60
C ARG A 102 -3.92 -0.15 8.71
N ARG A 103 -3.10 0.90 8.70
CA ARG A 103 -3.29 2.05 7.80
C ARG A 103 -3.11 1.65 6.34
N ARG A 104 -2.04 0.94 6.02
CA ARG A 104 -1.81 0.45 4.64
C ARG A 104 -2.91 -0.48 4.16
N GLU A 105 -3.44 -1.32 5.03
CA GLU A 105 -4.57 -2.19 4.71
C GLU A 105 -5.83 -1.38 4.39
N ALA A 106 -6.12 -0.32 5.17
CA ALA A 106 -7.23 0.58 4.89
C ALA A 106 -7.03 1.34 3.56
N ASP A 107 -5.83 1.86 3.29
CA ASP A 107 -5.51 2.56 2.05
C ASP A 107 -5.69 1.64 0.82
N LEU A 108 -5.22 0.38 0.92
CA LEU A 108 -5.38 -0.60 -0.15
C LEU A 108 -6.84 -1.02 -0.37
N GLU A 109 -7.64 -1.11 0.70
CA GLU A 109 -9.07 -1.40 0.57
C GLU A 109 -9.82 -0.23 -0.08
N GLU A 110 -9.45 1.02 0.23
CA GLU A 110 -9.99 2.20 -0.43
C GLU A 110 -9.65 2.21 -1.93
N GLU A 111 -8.39 1.92 -2.29
CA GLU A 111 -7.98 1.82 -3.69
C GLU A 111 -8.72 0.69 -4.42
N ARG A 112 -8.90 -0.47 -3.78
CA ARG A 112 -9.66 -1.60 -4.32
C ARG A 112 -11.11 -1.23 -4.61
N LEU A 113 -11.77 -0.53 -3.69
CA LEU A 113 -13.15 -0.06 -3.86
C LEU A 113 -13.25 0.95 -5.02
N SER A 114 -12.35 1.92 -5.06
CA SER A 114 -12.29 2.93 -6.15
C SER A 114 -12.09 2.28 -7.53
N MET A 115 -11.17 1.30 -7.63
CA MET A 115 -11.00 0.54 -8.87
C MET A 115 -12.25 -0.26 -9.24
N GLY A 116 -12.93 -0.85 -8.25
CA GLY A 116 -14.20 -1.54 -8.46
C GLY A 116 -15.29 -0.63 -9.05
N GLU A 117 -15.40 0.60 -8.55
CA GLU A 117 -16.31 1.60 -9.09
C GLU A 117 -15.97 1.99 -10.53
N GLN A 118 -14.68 2.19 -10.84
CA GLN A 118 -14.23 2.48 -12.20
C GLN A 118 -14.53 1.32 -13.17
N ILE A 119 -14.34 0.07 -12.74
CA ILE A 119 -14.70 -1.10 -13.56
C ILE A 119 -16.20 -1.11 -13.85
N MET A 120 -17.05 -0.90 -12.85
CA MET A 120 -18.50 -0.84 -13.06
C MET A 120 -18.88 0.29 -14.03
N ALA A 121 -18.27 1.47 -13.91
CA ALA A 121 -18.49 2.57 -14.84
C ALA A 121 -18.12 2.19 -16.28
N LEU A 122 -16.93 1.61 -16.49
CA LEU A 122 -16.47 1.17 -17.80
C LEU A 122 -17.36 0.05 -18.40
N GLU A 123 -17.84 -0.88 -17.57
CA GLU A 123 -18.80 -1.90 -18.02
C GLU A 123 -20.12 -1.30 -18.48
N THR A 124 -20.62 -0.26 -17.80
CA THR A 124 -21.85 0.45 -18.21
C THR A 124 -21.65 1.23 -19.51
N GLU A 125 -20.52 1.90 -19.67
CA GLU A 125 -20.16 2.60 -20.90
C GLU A 125 -20.05 1.63 -22.08
N ASN A 126 -19.35 0.51 -21.88
CA ASN A 126 -19.19 -0.52 -22.91
C ASN A 126 -20.54 -1.11 -23.35
N LYS A 127 -21.47 -1.38 -22.43
CA LYS A 127 -22.84 -1.81 -22.76
C LYS A 127 -23.59 -0.77 -23.61
N THR A 128 -23.42 0.51 -23.29
CA THR A 128 -24.01 1.60 -24.06
C THR A 128 -23.45 1.65 -25.48
N LEU A 129 -22.12 1.59 -25.61
CA LEU A 129 -21.44 1.58 -26.91
C LEU A 129 -21.82 0.37 -27.77
N LEU A 130 -21.96 -0.83 -27.18
CA LEU A 130 -22.41 -2.02 -27.91
C LEU A 130 -23.83 -1.85 -28.45
N LYS A 131 -24.71 -1.21 -27.67
CA LYS A 131 -26.08 -0.93 -28.10
C LYS A 131 -26.09 0.06 -29.27
N GLU A 132 -25.36 1.17 -29.15
CA GLU A 132 -25.23 2.16 -30.22
C GLU A 132 -24.63 1.54 -31.49
N ASN A 133 -23.61 0.69 -31.36
CA ASN A 133 -23.00 -0.01 -32.49
C ASN A 133 -24.00 -0.93 -33.21
N TYR A 134 -24.85 -1.64 -32.45
CA TYR A 134 -25.90 -2.48 -33.01
C TYR A 134 -26.95 -1.65 -33.77
N GLU A 135 -27.38 -0.52 -33.21
CA GLU A 135 -28.33 0.40 -33.84
C GLU A 135 -27.76 0.94 -35.16
N LEU A 136 -26.51 1.42 -35.16
CA LEU A 136 -25.83 1.92 -36.35
C LEU A 136 -25.65 0.84 -37.43
N THR A 137 -25.31 -0.39 -37.02
CA THR A 137 -25.17 -1.51 -37.96
C THR A 137 -26.51 -1.85 -38.63
N THR A 138 -27.59 -1.78 -37.86
CA THR A 138 -28.96 -2.02 -38.35
C THR A 138 -29.37 -0.92 -39.34
N GLU A 139 -29.13 0.35 -38.99
CA GLU A 139 -29.42 1.48 -39.88
C GLU A 139 -28.63 1.39 -41.20
N LEU A 140 -27.35 1.01 -41.12
CA LEU A 140 -26.50 0.85 -42.30
C LEU A 140 -27.01 -0.26 -43.23
N GLU A 141 -27.52 -1.37 -42.68
CA GLU A 141 -28.12 -2.44 -43.49
C GLU A 141 -29.43 -2.00 -44.14
N ASN A 142 -30.28 -1.25 -43.43
CA ASN A 142 -31.49 -0.67 -44.00
C ASN A 142 -31.16 0.28 -45.17
N LEU A 143 -30.17 1.16 -45.00
CA LEU A 143 -29.71 2.06 -46.06
C LEU A 143 -29.16 1.30 -47.28
N ARG A 144 -28.50 0.15 -47.08
CA ARG A 144 -28.06 -0.72 -48.19
C ARG A 144 -29.23 -1.31 -48.95
N GLN A 145 -30.28 -1.75 -48.26
CA GLN A 145 -31.49 -2.27 -48.89
C GLN A 145 -32.26 -1.19 -49.66
N GLU A 146 -32.39 0.00 -49.08
CA GLU A 146 -32.98 1.16 -49.77
C GLU A 146 -32.20 1.53 -51.02
N LYS A 147 -30.86 1.59 -50.93
CA LYS A 147 -30.00 1.82 -52.09
C LYS A 147 -30.21 0.76 -53.17
N GLY A 148 -30.30 -0.53 -52.81
CA GLY A 148 -30.57 -1.61 -53.76
C GLY A 148 -31.91 -1.41 -54.47
N THR A 149 -32.96 -1.11 -53.71
CA THR A 149 -34.30 -0.82 -54.24
C THR A 149 -34.28 0.36 -55.22
N LEU A 150 -33.58 1.44 -54.88
CA LEU A 150 -33.45 2.62 -55.74
C LEU A 150 -32.70 2.30 -57.05
N MET A 151 -31.65 1.46 -56.99
CA MET A 151 -30.94 1.02 -58.20
C MET A 151 -31.83 0.19 -59.11
N ASP A 152 -32.66 -0.70 -58.55
CA ASP A 152 -33.62 -1.49 -59.33
C ASP A 152 -34.69 -0.60 -59.98
N GLN A 153 -35.24 0.35 -59.24
CA GLN A 153 -36.18 1.35 -59.78
C GLN A 153 -35.55 2.18 -60.90
N GLN A 154 -34.31 2.64 -60.71
CA GLN A 154 -33.56 3.38 -61.73
C GLN A 154 -33.40 2.55 -63.01
N LYS A 155 -33.05 1.26 -62.89
CA LYS A 155 -32.90 0.35 -64.03
C LYS A 155 -34.23 0.15 -64.78
N GLN A 156 -35.32 -0.08 -64.05
CA GLN A 156 -36.66 -0.21 -64.66
C GLN A 156 -37.06 1.06 -65.44
N MET A 157 -36.78 2.24 -64.87
CA MET A 157 -37.06 3.51 -65.55
C MET A 157 -36.21 3.70 -66.81
N GLN A 158 -34.93 3.32 -66.78
CA GLN A 158 -34.06 3.34 -67.97
C GLN A 158 -34.58 2.39 -69.06
N GLU A 159 -35.00 1.18 -68.70
CA GLU A 159 -35.60 0.23 -69.65
C GLU A 159 -36.88 0.78 -70.27
N MET A 160 -37.73 1.43 -69.47
CA MET A 160 -38.96 2.07 -69.93
C MET A 160 -38.68 3.22 -70.92
N VAL A 161 -37.73 4.10 -70.59
CA VAL A 161 -37.30 5.18 -71.48
C VAL A 161 -36.78 4.61 -72.80
N GLU A 162 -36.02 3.53 -72.77
CA GLU A 162 -35.47 2.92 -73.97
C GLU A 162 -36.56 2.26 -74.85
N ARG A 163 -37.59 1.66 -74.24
CA ARG A 163 -38.79 1.18 -74.96
C ARG A 163 -39.53 2.34 -75.62
N TYR A 164 -39.73 3.45 -74.91
CA TYR A 164 -40.37 4.64 -75.50
C TYR A 164 -39.55 5.24 -76.64
N ARG A 165 -38.22 5.30 -76.52
CA ARG A 165 -37.35 5.75 -77.62
C ARG A 165 -37.51 4.90 -78.88
N ARG A 166 -37.55 3.57 -78.73
CA ARG A 166 -37.81 2.65 -79.86
C ARG A 166 -39.17 2.88 -80.48
N LEU A 167 -40.24 2.96 -79.67
CA LEU A 167 -41.58 3.26 -80.16
C LEU A 167 -41.65 4.58 -80.94
N ILE A 168 -41.01 5.63 -80.43
CA ILE A 168 -40.93 6.92 -81.13
C ILE A 168 -40.19 6.78 -82.47
N ALA A 169 -39.10 6.01 -82.52
CA ALA A 169 -38.36 5.76 -83.76
C ALA A 169 -39.21 4.99 -84.78
N ASP A 170 -39.95 3.97 -84.34
CA ASP A 170 -40.86 3.19 -85.19
C ASP A 170 -42.01 4.06 -85.72
N LEU A 171 -42.61 4.89 -84.88
CA LEU A 171 -43.65 5.83 -85.31
C LEU A 171 -43.12 6.85 -86.33
N LYS A 172 -41.90 7.35 -86.13
CA LYS A 172 -41.24 8.25 -87.09
C LYS A 172 -40.99 7.56 -88.43
N SER A 173 -40.56 6.30 -88.44
CA SER A 173 -40.31 5.57 -89.69
C SER A 173 -41.61 5.33 -90.49
N LEU A 174 -42.73 5.07 -89.81
CA LEU A 174 -44.05 4.92 -90.44
C LEU A 174 -44.60 6.23 -91.04
N LEU A 175 -44.29 7.37 -90.41
CA LEU A 175 -44.66 8.70 -90.94
C LEU A 175 -43.83 9.10 -92.16
N VAL A 176 -42.60 8.59 -92.28
CA VAL A 176 -41.75 8.78 -93.48
C VAL A 176 -42.13 7.72 -94.52
N LYS A 177 -43.21 7.94 -95.28
CA LYS A 177 -43.47 7.15 -96.50
C LYS A 177 -42.30 7.33 -97.49
N PRO A 178 -41.77 6.27 -98.11
CA PRO A 178 -41.03 6.44 -99.36
C PRO A 178 -42.02 6.92 -100.42
N GLY A 179 -41.78 8.10 -100.99
CA GLY A 179 -42.47 8.50 -102.22
C GLY A 179 -42.22 7.45 -103.31
N PRO A 180 -43.18 7.22 -104.23
CA PRO A 180 -43.03 6.19 -105.24
C PRO A 180 -41.83 6.53 -106.13
N SER A 181 -40.78 5.72 -106.04
CA SER A 181 -39.73 5.62 -107.04
C SER A 181 -40.36 5.07 -108.32
N SER A 182 -40.89 5.97 -109.14
CA SER A 182 -41.24 5.63 -110.51
C SER A 182 -39.95 5.53 -111.31
N SER A 183 -39.66 4.28 -111.69
CA SER A 183 -38.69 3.85 -112.67
C SER A 183 -38.55 4.81 -113.85
N ARG A 184 -37.32 5.23 -114.18
CA ARG A 184 -36.99 5.74 -115.50
C ARG A 184 -36.03 4.76 -116.17
N GLN A 185 -36.61 3.90 -116.99
CA GLN A 185 -35.90 3.18 -118.05
C GLN A 185 -35.63 4.18 -119.19
N ILE A 186 -34.43 4.03 -119.79
CA ILE A 186 -33.89 4.64 -121.02
C ILE A 186 -33.49 6.11 -120.93
#